data_AF-A0AAV1YX91-F1
#
_entry.id   AF-A0AAV1YX91-F1
#
_cell.length_a   1.000
_cell.length_b   1.000
_cell.length_c   1.000
_cell.angle_alpha   90.00
_cell.angle_beta   90.00
_cell.angle_gamma   90.00
#
_symmetry.space_group_name_H-M   'P 1'
#
loop_
_entity.id
_entity.type
_entity.pdbx_description
1 polymer ?
#
loop_
_entity_poly.entity_id
_entity_poly.type
_entity_poly.pdbx_seq_one_letter_code
_entity_poly.pdbx_strand_id
1 'polypeptide(L)'
;MEVFHCEVEADKKLPPWKGPCSSPEKPKILEACKRVLAAWAMGALPFTYPEEAGLPIGGPEFSRYVMLEVHYNNPELKEGVIDSSGIKLTYTPSLREYDAGVMELGLEYTNKMAIPPHQADFKLTGYCVAECTRVGDSLLTTCHYSTMDRENITLGGYAISEEMCVNYVHYYPKSDLEVCKSSIDTKVLGSYFRYMKQYNDEATSESKGVDENYQSIHWSQANADFLYHLYSSAPLSMQCNQSSGDRFPMEPNFKDRNNLGKKTTTTISSSRRLSEYEHFVDNLEQSG
;
A
#
# COMPACT_ATOMS: atom_id res chain seq x y z
N MET A 1 -1.57 -12.20 -2.56
CA MET A 1 -2.53 -12.87 -1.66
C MET A 1 -2.33 -12.33 -0.27
N GLU A 2 -3.40 -11.98 0.41
CA GLU A 2 -3.35 -11.42 1.76
C GLU A 2 -4.41 -12.09 2.64
N VAL A 3 -4.06 -12.34 3.89
CA VAL A 3 -4.97 -12.87 4.90
C VAL A 3 -5.15 -11.81 5.97
N PHE A 4 -6.38 -11.35 6.14
CA PHE A 4 -6.76 -10.35 7.13
C PHE A 4 -7.55 -10.99 8.28
N HIS A 5 -7.28 -10.57 9.51
CA HIS A 5 -8.13 -10.84 10.66
C HIS A 5 -9.25 -9.80 10.75
N CYS A 6 -10.43 -10.25 11.15
CA CYS A 6 -11.60 -9.41 11.35
C CYS A 6 -11.69 -8.97 12.81
N GLU A 7 -11.44 -7.68 13.08
CA GLU A 7 -11.51 -7.14 14.45
C GLU A 7 -12.97 -6.83 14.82
N VAL A 8 -13.64 -7.85 15.37
CA VAL A 8 -15.02 -7.79 15.87
C VAL A 8 -15.10 -8.51 17.22
N GLU A 9 -16.20 -8.32 17.96
CA GLU A 9 -16.42 -9.04 19.22
C GLU A 9 -16.34 -10.56 19.02
N ALA A 10 -15.76 -11.29 19.99
CA ALA A 10 -15.42 -12.71 19.82
C ALA A 10 -16.64 -13.63 19.60
N ASP A 11 -17.80 -13.26 20.14
CA ASP A 11 -19.07 -13.96 19.99
C ASP A 11 -19.83 -13.57 18.71
N LYS A 12 -19.38 -12.51 18.02
CA LYS A 12 -20.01 -12.02 16.81
C LYS A 12 -19.80 -12.98 15.64
N LYS A 13 -20.90 -13.40 15.03
CA LYS A 13 -20.88 -14.25 13.83
C LYS A 13 -20.85 -13.39 12.58
N LEU A 14 -19.85 -13.62 11.73
CA LEU A 14 -19.74 -12.96 10.44
C LEU A 14 -20.43 -13.79 9.34
N PRO A 15 -21.10 -13.14 8.37
CA PRO A 15 -21.69 -13.83 7.23
C PRO A 15 -20.60 -14.42 6.33
N PRO A 16 -20.81 -15.60 5.74
CA PRO A 16 -19.89 -16.13 4.74
C PRO A 16 -19.90 -15.23 3.49
N TRP A 17 -18.74 -15.08 2.86
CA TRP A 17 -18.58 -14.31 1.63
C TRP A 17 -17.57 -14.96 0.70
N LYS A 18 -17.93 -15.04 -0.58
CA LYS A 18 -17.02 -15.40 -1.67
C LYS A 18 -17.43 -14.60 -2.89
N GLY A 19 -16.61 -13.65 -3.30
CA GLY A 19 -16.89 -12.79 -4.43
C GLY A 19 -15.88 -11.65 -4.54
N PRO A 20 -16.04 -10.77 -5.55
CA PRO A 20 -15.15 -9.63 -5.76
C PRO A 20 -15.09 -8.71 -4.55
N CYS A 21 -13.89 -8.23 -4.21
CA CYS A 21 -13.67 -7.34 -3.06
C CYS A 21 -14.45 -6.03 -3.14
N SER A 22 -14.67 -5.52 -4.37
CA SER A 22 -15.38 -4.28 -4.67
C SER A 22 -16.89 -4.45 -4.91
N SER A 23 -17.42 -5.68 -4.76
CA SER A 23 -18.84 -5.93 -4.98
C SER A 23 -19.68 -5.14 -3.96
N PRO A 24 -20.72 -4.40 -4.40
CA PRO A 24 -21.64 -3.72 -3.48
C PRO A 24 -22.47 -4.71 -2.63
N GLU A 25 -22.51 -5.98 -3.02
CA GLU A 25 -23.16 -7.07 -2.29
C GLU A 25 -22.31 -7.58 -1.11
N LYS A 26 -21.02 -7.22 -1.05
CA LYS A 26 -20.14 -7.59 0.05
C LYS A 26 -20.73 -7.05 1.36
N PRO A 27 -20.99 -7.90 2.38
CA PRO A 27 -21.51 -7.44 3.65
C PRO A 27 -20.59 -6.41 4.29
N LYS A 28 -21.12 -5.23 4.61
CA LYS A 28 -20.37 -4.10 5.18
C LYS A 28 -19.58 -4.45 6.44
N ILE A 29 -20.08 -5.40 7.23
CA ILE A 29 -19.39 -5.88 8.43
C ILE A 29 -18.00 -6.49 8.13
N LEU A 30 -17.77 -6.99 6.92
CA LEU A 30 -16.46 -7.51 6.50
C LEU A 30 -15.43 -6.41 6.23
N GLU A 31 -15.82 -5.14 6.25
CA GLU A 31 -14.87 -4.01 6.26
C GLU A 31 -14.07 -3.93 7.57
N ALA A 32 -14.46 -4.68 8.61
CA ALA A 32 -13.67 -4.85 9.83
C ALA A 32 -12.45 -5.78 9.64
N CYS A 33 -12.37 -6.50 8.50
CA CYS A 33 -11.26 -7.39 8.18
C CYS A 33 -10.12 -6.60 7.54
N LYS A 34 -9.29 -5.98 8.38
CA LYS A 34 -8.20 -5.07 7.94
C LYS A 34 -6.84 -5.38 8.56
N ARG A 35 -6.80 -6.11 9.67
CA ARG A 35 -5.54 -6.45 10.35
C ARG A 35 -4.79 -7.53 9.58
N VAL A 36 -3.57 -7.28 9.13
CA VAL A 36 -2.80 -8.21 8.30
C VAL A 36 -2.27 -9.36 9.16
N LEU A 37 -2.56 -10.59 8.75
CA LEU A 37 -1.96 -11.80 9.34
C LEU A 37 -0.82 -12.35 8.47
N ALA A 38 -1.00 -12.32 7.15
CA ALA A 38 -0.02 -12.79 6.21
C ALA A 38 -0.21 -12.10 4.86
N ALA A 39 0.90 -11.79 4.19
CA ALA A 39 0.92 -11.31 2.82
C ALA A 39 1.90 -12.16 2.00
N TRP A 40 1.53 -12.45 0.76
CA TRP A 40 2.36 -13.15 -0.20
C TRP A 40 2.30 -12.45 -1.55
N ALA A 41 3.46 -12.24 -2.15
CA ALA A 41 3.65 -11.72 -3.49
C ALA A 41 4.54 -12.66 -4.31
N MET A 42 4.52 -12.50 -5.64
CA MET A 42 5.30 -13.34 -6.55
C MET A 42 6.79 -13.34 -6.19
N GLY A 43 7.40 -14.53 -6.14
CA GLY A 43 8.78 -14.73 -5.73
C GLY A 43 9.03 -14.83 -4.22
N ALA A 44 8.02 -14.58 -3.37
CA ALA A 44 8.17 -14.72 -1.93
C ALA A 44 8.25 -16.21 -1.52
N LEU A 45 9.26 -16.53 -0.72
CA LEU A 45 9.44 -17.84 -0.07
C LEU A 45 8.65 -17.92 1.25
N PRO A 46 8.51 -19.12 1.85
CA PRO A 46 7.93 -19.25 3.18
C PRO A 46 8.65 -18.38 4.22
N PHE A 47 7.87 -17.65 5.01
CA PHE A 47 8.39 -16.81 6.09
C PHE A 47 8.27 -17.56 7.43
N THR A 48 9.32 -17.50 8.24
CA THR A 48 9.34 -18.05 9.61
C THR A 48 9.70 -16.95 10.59
N TYR A 49 8.88 -16.75 11.62
CA TYR A 49 9.18 -15.80 12.69
C TYR A 49 10.39 -16.25 13.54
N PRO A 50 11.22 -15.31 14.03
CA PRO A 50 12.38 -15.60 14.88
C PRO A 50 11.95 -16.19 16.22
N GLU A 51 12.78 -17.01 16.87
CA GLU A 51 12.40 -17.85 18.02
C GLU A 51 11.73 -17.08 19.18
N GLU A 52 12.17 -15.85 19.41
CA GLU A 52 11.69 -14.96 20.47
C GLU A 52 10.33 -14.32 20.19
N ALA A 53 9.88 -14.26 18.93
CA ALA A 53 8.68 -13.52 18.55
C ALA A 53 7.70 -14.32 17.70
N GLY A 54 6.41 -14.03 17.81
CA GLY A 54 5.37 -14.64 16.97
C GLY A 54 4.14 -13.76 16.87
N LEU A 55 3.37 -13.92 15.79
CA LEU A 55 2.11 -13.19 15.62
C LEU A 55 1.01 -13.86 16.46
N PRO A 56 0.45 -13.19 17.50
CA PRO A 56 -0.58 -13.79 18.34
C PRO A 56 -1.90 -13.94 17.57
N ILE A 57 -2.45 -15.16 17.62
CA ILE A 57 -3.74 -15.53 17.04
C ILE A 57 -4.56 -16.36 18.04
N GLY A 58 -5.85 -16.07 18.17
CA GLY A 58 -6.75 -16.76 19.10
C GLY A 58 -6.84 -16.12 20.49
N GLY A 59 -7.59 -16.77 21.39
CA GLY A 59 -7.92 -16.27 22.72
C GLY A 59 -9.43 -16.02 22.92
N PRO A 60 -9.90 -15.78 24.17
CA PRO A 60 -11.31 -15.58 24.48
C PRO A 60 -11.93 -14.37 23.77
N GLU A 61 -11.16 -13.29 23.63
CA GLU A 61 -11.58 -12.03 23.00
C GLU A 61 -11.24 -11.95 21.50
N PHE A 62 -10.73 -13.05 20.91
CA PHE A 62 -10.28 -13.08 19.52
C PHE A 62 -11.35 -13.65 18.60
N SER A 63 -11.81 -12.86 17.63
CA SER A 63 -12.76 -13.34 16.61
C SER A 63 -12.12 -14.47 15.78
N ARG A 64 -12.92 -15.47 15.40
CA ARG A 64 -12.42 -16.65 14.67
C ARG A 64 -12.40 -16.48 13.15
N TYR A 65 -12.67 -15.27 12.66
CA TYR A 65 -12.88 -15.03 11.25
C TYR A 65 -11.67 -14.35 10.60
N VAL A 66 -11.33 -14.85 9.42
CA VAL A 66 -10.32 -14.27 8.54
C VAL A 66 -10.91 -14.05 7.15
N MET A 67 -10.39 -13.06 6.45
CA MET A 67 -10.69 -12.79 5.05
C MET A 67 -9.44 -13.05 4.21
N LEU A 68 -9.55 -13.93 3.22
CA LEU A 68 -8.51 -14.16 2.23
C LEU A 68 -8.81 -13.29 1.00
N GLU A 69 -7.86 -12.44 0.64
CA GLU A 69 -7.87 -11.64 -0.58
C GLU A 69 -6.86 -12.21 -1.59
N VAL A 70 -7.34 -12.48 -2.80
CA VAL A 70 -6.53 -13.02 -3.91
C VAL A 70 -6.63 -12.08 -5.10
N HIS A 71 -5.48 -11.61 -5.58
CA HIS A 71 -5.38 -10.77 -6.77
C HIS A 71 -5.13 -11.66 -7.97
N TYR A 72 -6.11 -11.78 -8.87
CA TYR A 72 -5.99 -12.55 -10.11
C TYR A 72 -5.63 -11.64 -11.27
N ASN A 73 -4.53 -11.94 -11.96
CA ASN A 73 -4.23 -11.37 -13.28
C ASN A 73 -4.68 -12.38 -14.34
N ASN A 74 -5.73 -12.06 -15.11
CA ASN A 74 -6.25 -12.92 -16.18
C ASN A 74 -6.30 -12.16 -17.52
N PRO A 75 -5.14 -11.83 -18.11
CA PRO A 75 -5.08 -11.02 -19.32
C PRO A 75 -5.70 -11.72 -20.54
N GLU A 76 -5.67 -13.05 -20.58
CA GLU A 76 -6.25 -13.88 -21.65
C GLU A 76 -7.76 -14.12 -21.49
N LEU A 77 -8.37 -13.60 -20.41
CA LEU A 77 -9.80 -13.75 -20.10
C LEU A 77 -10.27 -15.20 -20.15
N LYS A 78 -9.45 -16.13 -19.64
CA LYS A 78 -9.80 -17.55 -19.59
C LYS A 78 -11.04 -17.75 -18.72
N GLU A 79 -12.04 -18.43 -19.27
CA GLU A 79 -13.27 -18.79 -18.56
C GLU A 79 -13.19 -20.23 -18.02
N GLY A 80 -14.00 -20.54 -17.00
CA GLY A 80 -14.16 -21.89 -16.48
C GLY A 80 -13.00 -22.43 -15.61
N VAL A 81 -11.98 -21.62 -15.33
CA VAL A 81 -10.89 -21.99 -14.43
C VAL A 81 -11.38 -21.95 -12.97
N ILE A 82 -11.21 -23.06 -12.26
CA ILE A 82 -11.54 -23.17 -10.83
C ILE A 82 -10.22 -23.13 -10.05
N ASP A 83 -10.02 -22.06 -9.29
CA ASP A 83 -8.89 -21.92 -8.38
C ASP A 83 -9.27 -22.28 -6.93
N SER A 84 -8.30 -22.86 -6.19
CA SER A 84 -8.39 -23.17 -4.77
C SER A 84 -7.10 -22.80 -4.03
N SER A 85 -6.50 -21.68 -4.40
CA SER A 85 -5.28 -21.14 -3.80
C SER A 85 -5.52 -20.57 -2.39
N GLY A 86 -4.44 -20.51 -1.60
CA GLY A 86 -4.48 -19.95 -0.25
C GLY A 86 -3.11 -19.90 0.42
N ILE A 87 -3.10 -19.54 1.71
CA ILE A 87 -1.88 -19.47 2.54
C ILE A 87 -1.95 -20.53 3.65
N LYS A 88 -0.87 -21.29 3.83
CA LYS A 88 -0.72 -22.24 4.93
C LYS A 88 -0.09 -21.56 6.14
N LEU A 89 -0.84 -21.47 7.24
CA LEU A 89 -0.35 -20.94 8.51
C LEU A 89 0.12 -22.08 9.42
N THR A 90 1.33 -21.97 9.96
CA THR A 90 1.87 -22.88 10.98
C THR A 90 1.92 -22.14 12.31
N TYR A 91 1.36 -22.73 13.36
CA TYR A 91 1.22 -22.09 14.68
C TYR A 91 1.63 -23.03 15.83
N THR A 92 1.87 -22.45 17.00
CA THR A 92 2.18 -23.15 18.25
C THR A 92 1.14 -22.76 19.32
N PRO A 93 0.76 -23.67 20.24
CA PRO A 93 -0.13 -23.33 21.34
C PRO A 93 0.53 -22.46 22.43
N SER A 94 1.86 -22.36 22.44
CA SER A 94 2.62 -21.60 23.42
C SER A 94 3.01 -20.23 22.86
N LEU A 95 2.68 -19.16 23.59
CA LEU A 95 3.12 -17.80 23.27
C LEU A 95 4.65 -17.71 23.36
N ARG A 96 5.23 -16.91 22.45
CA ARG A 96 6.66 -16.56 22.47
C ARG A 96 6.89 -15.36 23.40
N GLU A 97 8.14 -14.96 23.57
CA GLU A 97 8.52 -13.85 24.46
C GLU A 97 7.91 -12.51 24.01
N TYR A 98 7.90 -12.25 22.70
CA TYR A 98 7.37 -11.03 22.11
C TYR A 98 6.23 -11.29 21.13
N ASP A 99 5.16 -10.51 21.26
CA ASP A 99 4.16 -10.41 20.22
C ASP A 99 4.72 -9.62 19.05
N ALA A 100 4.68 -10.22 17.86
CA ALA A 100 5.02 -9.55 16.62
C ALA A 100 3.79 -8.83 16.03
N GLY A 101 4.04 -7.73 15.34
CA GLY A 101 3.08 -7.03 14.50
C GLY A 101 3.54 -6.98 13.05
N VAL A 102 2.62 -6.63 12.15
CA VAL A 102 2.89 -6.29 10.75
C VAL A 102 2.46 -4.84 10.55
N MET A 103 3.30 -4.04 9.90
CA MET A 103 3.00 -2.66 9.59
C MET A 103 3.19 -2.40 8.10
N GLU A 104 2.19 -1.80 7.47
CA GLU A 104 2.26 -1.32 6.11
C GLU A 104 2.80 0.10 6.05
N LEU A 105 3.97 0.27 5.43
CA LEU A 105 4.59 1.56 5.17
C LEU A 105 4.55 1.89 3.69
N GLY A 106 4.54 3.19 3.36
CA GLY A 106 4.73 3.64 1.98
C GLY A 106 3.74 4.71 1.53
N LEU A 107 3.30 4.62 0.28
CA LEU A 107 2.39 5.58 -0.32
C LEU A 107 0.95 5.12 -0.18
N GLU A 108 0.05 6.08 0.05
CA GLU A 108 -1.39 5.85 -0.02
C GLU A 108 -1.79 5.38 -1.44
N TYR A 109 -2.70 4.40 -1.53
CA TYR A 109 -3.21 3.87 -2.80
C TYR A 109 -4.20 4.86 -3.46
N THR A 110 -3.68 5.99 -3.93
CA THR A 110 -4.45 7.04 -4.60
C THR A 110 -3.71 7.56 -5.82
N ASN A 111 -4.45 8.12 -6.76
CA ASN A 111 -3.91 8.76 -7.95
C ASN A 111 -3.19 10.11 -7.68
N LYS A 112 -3.04 10.53 -6.42
CA LYS A 112 -2.36 11.79 -6.06
C LYS A 112 -0.85 11.74 -6.33
N MET A 113 -0.27 10.54 -6.24
CA MET A 113 1.14 10.29 -6.53
C MET A 113 1.22 9.68 -7.93
N ALA A 114 2.00 10.29 -8.82
CA ALA A 114 2.10 9.86 -10.20
C ALA A 114 3.54 9.96 -10.71
N ILE A 115 3.84 9.17 -11.74
CA ILE A 115 5.17 9.06 -12.33
C ILE A 115 5.06 9.50 -13.80
N PRO A 116 5.74 10.60 -14.20
CA PRO A 116 5.79 11.02 -15.60
C PRO A 116 6.34 9.91 -16.51
N PRO A 117 5.98 9.91 -17.80
CA PRO A 117 6.56 9.00 -18.78
C PRO A 117 8.05 9.27 -19.00
N HIS A 118 8.75 8.30 -19.59
CA HIS A 118 10.14 8.42 -20.05
C HIS A 118 11.17 8.77 -18.94
N GLN A 119 10.93 8.34 -17.70
CA GLN A 119 11.85 8.56 -16.59
C GLN A 119 12.73 7.32 -16.38
N ALA A 120 14.05 7.51 -16.39
CA ALA A 120 15.01 6.43 -16.12
C ALA A 120 14.97 5.99 -14.65
N ASP A 121 14.89 6.96 -13.73
CA ASP A 121 14.78 6.77 -12.28
C ASP A 121 13.93 7.92 -11.70
N PHE A 122 12.67 7.64 -11.36
CA PHE A 122 11.79 8.58 -10.67
C PHE A 122 11.51 8.05 -9.25
N LYS A 123 11.70 8.89 -8.24
CA LYS A 123 11.60 8.48 -6.83
C LYS A 123 10.33 9.01 -6.22
N LEU A 124 9.55 8.12 -5.62
CA LEU A 124 8.44 8.50 -4.74
C LEU A 124 8.73 8.02 -3.32
N THR A 125 8.58 8.91 -2.34
CA THR A 125 8.80 8.59 -0.93
C THR A 125 7.51 8.69 -0.14
N GLY A 126 7.14 7.59 0.50
CA GLY A 126 6.14 7.53 1.56
C GLY A 126 6.76 7.74 2.93
N TYR A 127 6.00 8.35 3.83
CA TYR A 127 6.45 8.76 5.15
C TYR A 127 5.53 8.18 6.22
N CYS A 128 6.14 7.75 7.31
CA CYS A 128 5.52 7.46 8.58
C CYS A 128 6.16 8.38 9.62
N VAL A 129 5.44 9.42 10.03
CA VAL A 129 5.98 10.45 10.93
C VAL A 129 6.05 9.95 12.37
N ALA A 130 6.89 10.59 13.20
CA ALA A 130 7.17 10.19 14.58
C ALA A 130 5.93 10.15 15.49
N GLU A 131 4.95 10.99 15.19
CA GLU A 131 3.66 11.10 15.87
C GLU A 131 2.80 9.87 15.59
N CYS A 132 2.93 9.30 14.39
CA CYS A 132 2.23 8.09 14.00
C CYS A 132 2.83 6.87 14.69
N THR A 133 4.16 6.76 14.69
CA THR A 133 4.88 5.66 15.34
C THR A 133 4.79 5.73 16.87
N ARG A 134 4.53 6.91 17.44
CA ARG A 134 4.45 7.21 18.89
C ARG A 134 5.72 6.89 19.68
N VAL A 135 6.80 6.50 19.00
CA VAL A 135 8.11 6.15 19.57
C VAL A 135 9.21 7.17 19.22
N GLY A 136 8.87 8.23 18.47
CA GLY A 136 9.77 9.35 18.17
C GLY A 136 10.59 9.21 16.88
N ASP A 137 10.51 8.07 16.20
CA ASP A 137 11.21 7.81 14.94
C ASP A 137 10.27 7.97 13.74
N SER A 138 10.80 8.51 12.65
CA SER A 138 10.12 8.58 11.36
C SER A 138 10.65 7.50 10.42
N LEU A 139 9.75 6.74 9.81
CA LEU A 139 10.08 5.71 8.83
C LEU A 139 9.79 6.22 7.43
N LEU A 140 10.75 6.08 6.53
CA LEU A 140 10.62 6.53 5.14
C LEU A 140 10.76 5.32 4.21
N THR A 141 9.80 5.15 3.32
CA THR A 141 9.86 4.14 2.25
C THR A 141 10.01 4.85 0.93
N THR A 142 11.15 4.69 0.26
CA THR A 142 11.38 5.29 -1.07
C THR A 142 11.35 4.22 -2.14
N CYS A 143 10.46 4.38 -3.11
CA CYS A 143 10.37 3.54 -4.30
C CYS A 143 11.01 4.22 -5.51
N HIS A 144 11.82 3.46 -6.24
CA HIS A 144 12.45 3.89 -7.50
C HIS A 144 11.74 3.23 -8.67
N TYR A 145 11.29 4.05 -9.63
CA TYR A 145 10.54 3.62 -10.80
C TYR A 145 11.26 3.95 -12.09
N SER A 146 11.16 3.06 -13.08
CA SER A 146 11.53 3.34 -14.46
C SER A 146 10.29 3.31 -15.34
N THR A 147 10.03 4.40 -16.05
CA THR A 147 8.91 4.55 -17.00
C THR A 147 9.41 4.80 -18.42
N MET A 148 10.64 4.37 -18.72
CA MET A 148 11.27 4.48 -20.05
C MET A 148 10.46 3.81 -21.16
N ASP A 149 9.62 2.85 -20.83
CA ASP A 149 8.75 2.11 -21.76
C ASP A 149 7.29 2.59 -21.73
N ARG A 150 6.98 3.67 -21.01
CA ARG A 150 5.63 4.21 -20.86
C ARG A 150 5.52 5.55 -21.58
N GLU A 151 4.54 5.65 -22.46
CA GLU A 151 4.23 6.90 -23.19
C GLU A 151 3.37 7.87 -22.38
N ASN A 152 2.54 7.35 -21.47
CA ASN A 152 1.61 8.14 -20.67
C ASN A 152 2.04 8.12 -19.19
N ILE A 153 1.52 9.10 -18.44
CA ILE A 153 1.69 9.16 -16.98
C ILE A 153 1.18 7.88 -16.31
N THR A 154 1.95 7.38 -15.34
CA THR A 154 1.59 6.22 -14.53
C THR A 154 1.07 6.71 -13.18
N LEU A 155 -0.15 6.33 -12.82
CA LEU A 155 -0.82 6.78 -11.59
C LEU A 155 -0.60 5.77 -10.46
N GLY A 156 -0.63 6.24 -9.21
CA GLY A 156 -0.73 5.37 -8.04
C GLY A 156 -2.12 4.77 -7.90
N GLY A 157 -2.22 3.47 -7.60
CA GLY A 157 -3.51 2.79 -7.43
C GLY A 157 -3.42 1.26 -7.36
N TYR A 158 -4.53 0.58 -7.67
CA TYR A 158 -4.68 -0.88 -7.54
C TYR A 158 -4.69 -1.64 -8.87
N ALA A 159 -4.82 -0.94 -10.00
CA ALA A 159 -4.86 -1.57 -11.30
C ALA A 159 -3.46 -2.01 -11.77
N ILE A 160 -3.42 -2.99 -12.68
CA ILE A 160 -2.16 -3.49 -13.28
C ILE A 160 -1.36 -2.42 -14.05
N SER A 161 -2.04 -1.36 -14.50
CA SER A 161 -1.42 -0.22 -15.18
C SER A 161 -0.95 0.87 -14.21
N GLU A 162 -1.36 0.78 -12.96
CA GLU A 162 -1.01 1.68 -11.87
C GLU A 162 0.17 1.13 -11.08
N GLU A 163 0.77 1.96 -10.24
CA GLU A 163 1.91 1.58 -9.39
C GLU A 163 1.58 1.67 -7.91
N MET A 164 2.30 0.88 -7.12
CA MET A 164 2.23 0.90 -5.66
C MET A 164 3.62 1.12 -5.07
N CYS A 165 3.69 1.70 -3.86
CA CYS A 165 4.90 1.76 -3.05
C CYS A 165 4.58 1.28 -1.64
N VAL A 166 4.91 0.02 -1.33
CA VAL A 166 4.48 -0.64 -0.10
C VAL A 166 5.63 -1.44 0.49
N ASN A 167 5.74 -1.40 1.81
CA ASN A 167 6.67 -2.19 2.58
C ASN A 167 5.91 -2.83 3.76
N TYR A 168 5.88 -4.16 3.84
CA TYR A 168 5.36 -4.88 4.99
C TYR A 168 6.51 -5.12 5.97
N VAL A 169 6.50 -4.41 7.08
CA VAL A 169 7.50 -4.55 8.14
C VAL A 169 6.95 -5.45 9.23
N HIS A 170 7.61 -6.58 9.43
CA HIS A 170 7.38 -7.43 10.60
C HIS A 170 8.24 -6.91 11.75
N TYR A 171 7.64 -6.61 12.90
CA TYR A 171 8.33 -5.97 14.02
C TYR A 171 7.85 -6.50 15.37
N TYR A 172 8.65 -6.32 16.41
CA TYR A 172 8.29 -6.56 17.80
C TYR A 172 9.03 -5.56 18.72
N PRO A 173 8.44 -5.17 19.87
CA PRO A 173 7.12 -5.56 20.37
C PRO A 173 5.97 -4.96 19.55
N LYS A 174 4.85 -5.69 19.46
CA LYS A 174 3.64 -5.28 18.72
C LYS A 174 3.15 -3.91 19.20
N SER A 175 2.78 -3.07 18.24
CA SER A 175 1.98 -1.85 18.47
C SER A 175 0.60 -2.00 17.82
N ASP A 176 -0.27 -1.01 18.03
CA ASP A 176 -1.58 -0.96 17.35
C ASP A 176 -1.50 -0.27 15.98
N LEU A 177 -0.34 0.24 15.58
CA LEU A 177 -0.15 0.84 14.26
C LEU A 177 -0.03 -0.24 13.18
N GLU A 178 -1.05 -0.30 12.31
CA GLU A 178 -1.17 -1.27 11.22
C GLU A 178 -0.81 -0.64 9.87
N VAL A 179 -1.37 0.54 9.59
CA VAL A 179 -1.10 1.27 8.34
C VAL A 179 -0.50 2.62 8.66
N CYS A 180 0.69 2.86 8.13
CA CYS A 180 1.38 4.14 8.21
C CYS A 180 1.85 4.58 6.83
N LYS A 181 0.96 5.25 6.09
CA LYS A 181 1.18 5.68 4.71
C LYS A 181 1.01 7.19 4.58
N SER A 182 1.54 7.74 3.49
CA SER A 182 1.36 9.15 3.18
C SER A 182 1.15 9.41 1.69
N SER A 183 0.52 10.52 1.36
CA SER A 183 0.48 11.09 0.01
C SER A 183 0.73 12.60 0.06
N ILE A 184 0.87 13.25 -1.10
CA ILE A 184 0.86 14.72 -1.17
C ILE A 184 -0.48 15.28 -0.66
N ASP A 185 -0.44 16.42 0.04
CA ASP A 185 -1.66 17.12 0.46
C ASP A 185 -2.53 17.53 -0.74
N THR A 186 -3.83 17.21 -0.67
CA THR A 186 -4.79 17.45 -1.76
C THR A 186 -4.88 18.92 -2.18
N LYS A 187 -4.78 19.88 -1.24
CA LYS A 187 -4.88 21.31 -1.57
C LYS A 187 -3.63 21.82 -2.28
N VAL A 188 -2.47 21.28 -1.90
CA VAL A 188 -1.19 21.59 -2.53
C VAL A 188 -1.16 21.04 -3.95
N LEU A 189 -1.62 19.80 -4.15
CA LEU A 189 -1.75 19.22 -5.48
C LEU A 189 -2.74 19.99 -6.37
N GLY A 190 -3.89 20.41 -5.84
CA GLY A 190 -4.82 21.28 -6.58
C GLY A 190 -4.19 22.62 -6.96
N SER A 191 -3.33 23.18 -6.11
CA SER A 191 -2.60 24.43 -6.42
C SER A 191 -1.54 24.23 -7.50
N TYR A 192 -0.88 23.06 -7.53
CA TYR A 192 0.00 22.68 -8.65
C TYR A 192 -0.77 22.64 -9.97
N PHE A 193 -1.94 22.00 -10.03
CA PHE A 193 -2.72 21.97 -11.28
C PHE A 193 -3.16 23.36 -11.73
N ARG A 194 -3.53 24.26 -10.80
CA ARG A 194 -3.79 25.68 -11.13
C ARG A 194 -2.56 26.38 -11.71
N TYR A 195 -1.38 26.13 -11.12
CA TYR A 195 -0.13 26.70 -11.61
C TYR A 195 0.16 26.23 -13.04
N MET A 196 0.04 24.93 -13.31
CA MET A 196 0.26 24.36 -14.65
C MET A 196 -0.66 25.00 -15.69
N LYS A 197 -1.93 25.28 -15.33
CA LYS A 197 -2.87 26.01 -16.20
C LYS A 197 -2.41 27.43 -16.51
N GLN A 198 -2.04 28.17 -15.46
CA GLN A 198 -1.81 29.62 -15.57
C GLN A 198 -0.46 29.97 -16.20
N TYR A 199 0.57 29.17 -15.92
CA TYR A 199 1.96 29.51 -16.25
C TYR A 199 2.58 28.58 -17.30
N ASN A 200 2.09 27.35 -17.43
CA ASN A 200 2.61 26.37 -18.39
C ASN A 200 1.62 26.11 -19.54
N ASP A 201 0.50 26.83 -19.60
CA ASP A 201 -0.56 26.71 -20.61
C ASP A 201 -1.12 25.27 -20.76
N GLU A 202 -1.09 24.51 -19.67
CA GLU A 202 -1.58 23.13 -19.65
C GLU A 202 -3.11 23.09 -19.51
N ALA A 203 -3.74 22.06 -20.07
CA ALA A 203 -5.21 21.93 -20.09
C ALA A 203 -5.82 21.45 -18.75
N THR A 204 -5.20 21.77 -17.62
CA THR A 204 -5.67 21.38 -16.28
C THR A 204 -6.87 22.24 -15.81
N SER A 205 -7.64 21.73 -14.85
CA SER A 205 -8.82 22.41 -14.28
C SER A 205 -9.19 21.87 -12.91
N GLU A 206 -9.68 22.74 -12.03
CA GLU A 206 -10.26 22.33 -10.73
C GLU A 206 -11.52 21.48 -10.87
N SER A 207 -12.18 21.53 -12.04
CA SER A 207 -13.36 20.72 -12.34
C SER A 207 -13.03 19.29 -12.78
N LYS A 208 -11.77 19.00 -13.12
CA LYS A 208 -11.32 17.69 -13.60
C LYS A 208 -10.90 16.78 -12.44
N GLY A 209 -10.96 15.47 -12.66
CA GLY A 209 -10.35 14.48 -11.77
C GLY A 209 -8.83 14.69 -11.63
N VAL A 210 -8.22 14.11 -10.59
CA VAL A 210 -6.76 14.20 -10.39
C VAL A 210 -6.01 13.50 -11.54
N ASP A 211 -6.48 12.32 -11.91
CA ASP A 211 -6.05 11.53 -13.06
C ASP A 211 -6.19 12.29 -14.37
N GLU A 212 -7.36 12.88 -14.64
CA GLU A 212 -7.61 13.69 -15.84
C GLU A 212 -6.69 14.91 -15.91
N ASN A 213 -6.41 15.56 -14.77
CA ASN A 213 -5.47 16.66 -14.69
C ASN A 213 -4.05 16.22 -15.05
N TYR A 214 -3.57 15.11 -14.50
CA TYR A 214 -2.26 14.55 -14.85
C TYR A 214 -2.15 14.17 -16.33
N GLN A 215 -3.21 13.61 -16.90
CA GLN A 215 -3.28 13.27 -18.34
C GLN A 215 -3.34 14.51 -19.24
N SER A 216 -3.77 15.66 -18.71
CA SER A 216 -3.88 16.92 -19.46
C SER A 216 -2.57 17.71 -19.53
N ILE A 217 -1.50 17.23 -18.86
CA ILE A 217 -0.19 17.88 -18.81
C ILE A 217 0.71 17.29 -19.89
N HIS A 218 1.38 18.14 -20.65
CA HIS A 218 2.46 17.73 -21.53
C HIS A 218 3.74 17.45 -20.74
N TRP A 219 4.15 16.18 -20.65
CA TRP A 219 5.28 15.77 -19.80
C TRP A 219 6.65 16.00 -20.46
N SER A 220 7.10 17.25 -20.49
CA SER A 220 8.51 17.58 -20.71
C SER A 220 9.36 17.25 -19.47
N GLN A 221 10.69 17.14 -19.63
CA GLN A 221 11.59 16.93 -18.48
C GLN A 221 11.44 18.04 -17.43
N ALA A 222 11.23 19.29 -17.84
CA ALA A 222 11.01 20.40 -16.93
C ALA A 222 9.73 20.24 -16.08
N ASN A 223 8.63 19.77 -16.68
CA ASN A 223 7.39 19.49 -15.96
C ASN A 223 7.54 18.28 -15.03
N ALA A 224 8.30 17.25 -15.44
CA ALA A 224 8.61 16.09 -14.61
C ALA A 224 9.46 16.47 -13.38
N ASP A 225 10.51 17.27 -13.58
CA ASP A 225 11.38 17.77 -12.50
C ASP A 225 10.61 18.67 -11.54
N PHE A 226 9.71 19.52 -12.06
CA PHE A 226 8.87 20.38 -11.22
C PHE A 226 7.93 19.55 -10.33
N LEU A 227 7.30 18.51 -10.88
CA LEU A 227 6.47 17.58 -10.10
C LEU A 227 7.31 16.84 -9.03
N TYR A 228 8.51 16.39 -9.38
CA TYR A 228 9.42 15.76 -8.43
C TYR A 228 9.76 16.69 -7.26
N HIS A 229 10.10 17.95 -7.56
CA HIS A 229 10.38 18.95 -6.53
C HIS A 229 9.17 19.27 -5.66
N LEU A 230 7.96 19.32 -6.25
CA LEU A 230 6.72 19.44 -5.50
C LEU A 230 6.58 18.28 -4.50
N TYR A 231 6.71 17.02 -4.96
CA TYR A 231 6.63 15.87 -4.07
C TYR A 231 7.72 15.84 -2.99
N SER A 232 8.89 16.42 -3.24
CA SER A 232 9.99 16.47 -2.26
C SER A 232 9.80 17.50 -1.14
N SER A 233 8.92 18.49 -1.34
CA SER A 233 8.77 19.65 -0.43
C SER A 233 7.35 19.87 0.09
N ALA A 234 6.34 19.35 -0.60
CA ALA A 234 4.95 19.57 -0.26
C ALA A 234 4.56 18.95 1.09
N PRO A 235 3.67 19.61 1.86
CA PRO A 235 2.98 19.01 3.00
C PRO A 235 2.33 17.66 2.66
N LEU A 236 2.24 16.79 3.66
CA LEU A 236 1.72 15.43 3.53
C LEU A 236 0.26 15.31 3.98
N SER A 237 -0.46 14.39 3.35
CA SER A 237 -1.66 13.78 3.91
C SER A 237 -1.27 12.44 4.54
N MET A 238 -1.40 12.33 5.86
CA MET A 238 -1.02 11.14 6.62
C MET A 238 -2.19 10.18 6.81
N GLN A 239 -1.93 8.90 6.60
CA GLN A 239 -2.81 7.79 6.95
C GLN A 239 -2.16 6.99 8.06
N CYS A 240 -2.64 7.21 9.28
CA CYS A 240 -2.24 6.53 10.50
C CYS A 240 -3.43 5.73 11.01
N ASN A 241 -3.50 4.44 10.68
CA ASN A 241 -4.61 3.59 11.07
C ASN A 241 -4.17 2.51 12.06
N GLN A 242 -5.07 2.26 13.01
CA GLN A 242 -4.99 1.15 13.94
C GLN A 242 -5.33 -0.17 13.25
N SER A 243 -5.05 -1.31 13.90
CA SER A 243 -5.46 -2.64 13.42
C SER A 243 -6.98 -2.77 13.22
N SER A 244 -7.80 -1.97 13.93
CA SER A 244 -9.26 -1.91 13.75
C SER A 244 -9.68 -1.23 12.44
N GLY A 245 -8.73 -0.54 11.80
CA GLY A 245 -8.95 0.33 10.66
C GLY A 245 -9.32 1.77 11.02
N ASP A 246 -9.47 2.09 12.32
CA ASP A 246 -9.73 3.45 12.77
C ASP A 246 -8.47 4.32 12.69
N ARG A 247 -8.65 5.62 12.43
CA ARG A 247 -7.53 6.57 12.45
C ARG A 247 -7.08 6.84 13.88
N PHE A 248 -5.77 6.96 14.09
CA PHE A 248 -5.26 7.54 15.33
C PHE A 248 -5.76 8.99 15.49
N PRO A 249 -6.13 9.42 16.69
CA PRO A 249 -6.46 10.82 16.95
C PRO A 249 -5.20 11.67 16.78
N MET A 250 -5.05 12.30 15.61
CA MET A 250 -3.95 13.22 15.32
C MET A 250 -4.38 14.65 15.58
N GLU A 251 -3.49 15.48 16.13
CA GLU A 251 -3.78 16.90 16.33
C GLU A 251 -3.86 17.68 15.01
N PRO A 252 -4.70 18.73 14.91
CA PRO A 252 -5.04 19.39 13.64
C PRO A 252 -3.88 20.04 12.86
N ASN A 253 -2.73 20.30 13.51
CA ASN A 253 -1.66 21.13 12.95
C ASN A 253 -0.45 20.33 12.43
N PHE A 254 -0.54 19.01 12.34
CA PHE A 254 0.63 18.19 12.02
C PHE A 254 0.69 17.77 10.54
N LYS A 255 1.19 18.68 9.69
CA LYS A 255 1.48 18.42 8.27
C LYS A 255 2.93 18.72 7.88
N ASP A 256 3.78 19.01 8.86
CA ASP A 256 5.08 19.60 8.61
C ASP A 256 6.18 18.52 8.49
N ARG A 257 6.68 18.33 7.27
CA ARG A 257 7.85 17.49 6.98
C ARG A 257 9.11 17.95 7.72
N ASN A 258 9.12 19.18 8.25
CA ASN A 258 10.27 19.74 8.95
C ASN A 258 10.43 19.25 10.40
N ASN A 259 9.44 18.54 10.95
CA ASN A 259 9.51 17.95 12.29
C ASN A 259 9.60 16.42 12.27
N LEU A 260 10.22 15.86 11.23
CA LEU A 260 10.58 14.44 11.20
C LEU A 260 11.71 14.23 12.22
N GLY A 261 11.46 13.40 13.24
CA GLY A 261 12.45 12.99 14.25
C GLY A 261 13.64 12.23 13.65
N LYS A 262 14.20 11.25 14.37
CA LYS A 262 15.24 10.39 13.78
C LYS A 262 14.64 9.64 12.59
N LYS A 263 15.32 9.69 11.45
CA LYS A 263 14.84 9.09 10.19
C LYS A 263 15.49 7.73 9.98
N THR A 264 14.65 6.71 9.82
CA THR A 264 15.06 5.40 9.30
C THR A 264 14.51 5.27 7.89
N THR A 265 15.37 5.04 6.91
CA THR A 265 14.97 4.98 5.49
C THR A 265 15.18 3.59 4.94
N THR A 266 14.11 3.03 4.38
CA THR A 266 14.14 1.80 3.59
C THR A 266 13.94 2.17 2.12
N THR A 267 14.87 1.75 1.29
CA THR A 267 14.79 1.94 -0.17
C THR A 267 14.30 0.65 -0.82
N ILE A 268 13.23 0.76 -1.59
CA ILE A 268 12.67 -0.30 -2.42
C ILE A 268 12.94 0.09 -3.87
N SER A 269 13.56 -0.78 -4.64
CA SER A 269 13.70 -0.60 -6.09
C SER A 269 12.78 -1.59 -6.80
N SER A 270 11.75 -1.12 -7.49
CA SER A 270 11.00 -1.96 -8.42
C SER A 270 11.64 -1.85 -9.80
N SER A 271 12.70 -2.63 -10.02
CA SER A 271 13.33 -2.71 -11.35
C SER A 271 12.68 -3.74 -12.28
N ARG A 272 11.53 -4.33 -11.90
CA ARG A 272 10.88 -5.42 -12.65
C ARG A 272 9.36 -5.30 -12.60
N ARG A 273 8.73 -5.47 -13.76
CA ARG A 273 7.28 -5.52 -13.91
C ARG A 273 6.69 -6.69 -13.10
N LEU A 274 5.50 -6.49 -12.52
CA LEU A 274 4.65 -7.59 -12.07
C LEU A 274 4.41 -8.62 -13.20
N SER A 275 4.39 -8.19 -14.48
CA SER A 275 4.22 -9.09 -15.64
C SER A 275 5.47 -9.89 -16.03
N GLU A 276 6.66 -9.61 -15.49
CA GLU A 276 7.88 -10.39 -15.82
C GLU A 276 7.99 -11.69 -15.02
N TYR A 277 7.12 -11.89 -14.02
CA TYR A 277 7.02 -13.16 -13.28
C TYR A 277 6.18 -14.22 -14.01
N GLU A 278 5.41 -13.86 -15.05
CA GLU A 278 4.58 -14.81 -15.81
C GLU A 278 5.42 -15.88 -16.52
N HIS A 279 6.71 -15.63 -16.79
CA HIS A 279 7.61 -16.62 -17.42
C HIS A 279 8.29 -17.60 -16.44
N PHE A 280 8.09 -17.44 -15.12
CA PHE A 280 8.69 -18.36 -14.14
C PHE A 280 7.73 -19.48 -13.72
N VAL A 281 6.42 -19.31 -13.93
CA VAL A 281 5.41 -20.32 -13.57
C VAL A 281 5.39 -21.49 -14.57
N ASP A 282 5.75 -21.27 -15.83
CA ASP A 282 5.77 -22.33 -16.87
C ASP A 282 6.87 -23.39 -16.68
N ASN A 283 7.84 -23.18 -15.78
CA ASN A 283 8.95 -24.13 -15.54
C ASN A 283 8.82 -24.96 -14.25
N LEU A 284 7.71 -24.85 -13.51
CA LEU A 284 7.47 -25.65 -12.29
C LEU A 284 6.40 -26.74 -12.44
N GLU A 285 5.71 -26.84 -13.59
CA GLU A 285 4.77 -27.94 -13.88
C GLU A 285 5.40 -29.21 -14.48
N GLN A 286 6.74 -29.36 -14.45
CA GLN A 286 7.41 -30.60 -14.91
C GLN A 286 8.21 -31.36 -13.84
N SER A 287 8.06 -31.05 -12.56
CA SER A 287 8.61 -31.91 -11.50
C SER A 287 7.77 -31.86 -10.23
N GLY A 288 6.80 -32.77 -10.14
CA GLY A 288 5.98 -33.02 -8.96
C GLY A 288 5.04 -34.18 -9.19
#